data_AF-A0A8C3ABZ4-F1
#
_entry.id   AF-A0A8C3ABZ4-F1
#
_cell.length_a   1.000
_cell.length_b   1.000
_cell.length_c   1.000
_cell.angle_alpha   90.00
_cell.angle_beta   90.00
_cell.angle_gamma   90.00
#
_symmetry.space_group_name_H-M   'P 1'
#
loop_
_entity.id
_entity.type
_entity.pdbx_description
1 polymer ?
#
loop_
_entity_poly.entity_id
_entity_poly.type
_entity_poly.pdbx_seq_one_letter_code
_entity_poly.pdbx_strand_id
1 'polypeptide(L)'
;YFWLFYLGRLQRLCLTCSFLALGTHFGKVFLLDIQGNVTQKFEISSVKINQISLDESGEHVGICSEDGKVQVIGLYTREGFHENFDCPIKVVALHPQFSRSNYKQFVTGGNKLLLYERNWLNRWKTSVLHEGEGSITNIQWRANLIAWSNNVGVKIYDIGTKQRITNVLRDNISLRPDMYPCSLCWKDNCTLIVGWGTSIKICVVKERNPTEMRDLPSRYVEIVSAFETEFFISGLAPLADQLVTLYFVKENSDQMDEEFRARPRLDIIQPLPESCEEISSDALTVRNFQDNECRDYRLEHSDGESLFYMISPKDIVVAKERDQDDHIDWLLEKKKYEEALMAAEISFKNIKRHDVQKIGMAYINHLVEKGDYDSAARKCQKVLGKNMELWENEVYRFKTIGQLKAGISDP
;
A
#
# COMPACT_ATOMS: atom_id res chain seq x y z
N TYR A 1 -23.41 -0.13 -2.19
CA TYR A 1 -23.73 -0.21 -0.75
C TYR A 1 -22.50 -0.75 -0.03
N PHE A 2 -21.64 0.13 0.49
CA PHE A 2 -20.52 -0.30 1.33
C PHE A 2 -20.96 -0.24 2.79
N TRP A 3 -20.82 -1.36 3.50
CA TRP A 3 -21.02 -1.43 4.94
C TRP A 3 -19.84 -0.71 5.62
N LEU A 4 -20.08 0.46 6.20
CA LEU A 4 -19.12 1.07 7.11
C LEU A 4 -19.12 0.27 8.42
N PHE A 5 -18.14 -0.61 8.59
CA PHE A 5 -17.83 -1.13 9.92
C PHE A 5 -17.04 -0.07 10.70
N TYR A 6 -17.64 0.48 11.75
CA TYR A 6 -16.90 1.32 12.69
C TYR A 6 -16.00 0.42 13.55
N LEU A 7 -14.79 0.11 13.06
CA LEU A 7 -13.81 -0.73 13.75
C LEU A 7 -13.08 -0.03 14.91
N GLY A 8 -13.49 1.20 15.25
CA GLY A 8 -12.82 2.06 16.24
C GLY A 8 -11.53 2.68 15.72
N ARG A 9 -10.63 3.15 16.61
CA ARG A 9 -9.34 3.76 16.19
C ARG A 9 -8.41 2.66 15.65
N LEU A 10 -8.17 2.68 14.35
CA LEU A 10 -7.25 1.79 13.65
C LEU A 10 -5.80 2.15 13.98
N GLN A 11 -4.94 1.14 14.07
CA GLN A 11 -3.54 1.35 14.44
C GLN A 11 -2.57 0.68 13.47
N ARG A 12 -2.86 -0.58 13.11
CA ARG A 12 -1.99 -1.37 12.25
C ARG A 12 -2.82 -2.14 11.24
N LEU A 13 -2.34 -2.18 10.00
CA LEU A 13 -2.78 -3.09 8.96
C LEU A 13 -1.60 -3.95 8.55
N CYS A 14 -1.78 -5.25 8.40
CA CYS A 14 -0.86 -6.14 7.68
C CYS A 14 -1.69 -6.89 6.64
N LEU A 15 -1.09 -7.29 5.53
CA LEU A 15 -1.86 -7.87 4.44
C LEU A 15 -1.07 -8.95 3.69
N THR A 16 -1.81 -9.86 3.09
CA THR A 16 -1.34 -10.85 2.11
C THR A 16 -2.18 -10.68 0.84
N CYS A 17 -1.85 -11.40 -0.22
CA CYS A 17 -2.66 -11.42 -1.45
C CYS A 17 -4.12 -11.87 -1.25
N SER A 18 -4.46 -12.46 -0.10
CA SER A 18 -5.79 -13.02 0.16
C SER A 18 -6.54 -12.37 1.32
N PHE A 19 -5.85 -11.72 2.26
CA PHE A 19 -6.45 -11.21 3.49
C PHE A 19 -5.83 -9.90 3.97
N LEU A 20 -6.63 -9.12 4.68
CA LEU A 20 -6.24 -7.94 5.44
C LEU A 20 -6.32 -8.28 6.93
N ALA A 21 -5.37 -7.82 7.73
CA ALA A 21 -5.34 -7.98 9.18
C ALA A 21 -5.26 -6.62 9.88
N LEU A 22 -6.31 -6.26 10.61
CA LEU A 22 -6.46 -4.95 11.25
C LEU A 22 -6.33 -5.04 12.77
N GLY A 23 -5.39 -4.29 13.33
CA GLY A 23 -5.19 -4.12 14.76
C GLY A 23 -5.77 -2.81 15.26
N THR A 24 -6.42 -2.87 16.43
CA THR A 24 -7.12 -1.72 17.04
C THR A 24 -6.43 -1.21 18.31
N HIS A 25 -6.76 0.02 18.70
CA HIS A 25 -6.29 0.63 19.94
C HIS A 25 -6.77 -0.03 21.24
N PHE A 26 -7.76 -0.92 21.16
CA PHE A 26 -8.35 -1.61 22.32
C PHE A 26 -8.17 -3.13 22.22
N GLY A 27 -7.11 -3.57 21.52
CA GLY A 27 -6.57 -4.92 21.63
C GLY A 27 -7.31 -6.00 20.85
N LYS A 28 -8.14 -5.61 19.89
CA LYS A 28 -8.79 -6.52 18.94
C LYS A 28 -8.04 -6.58 17.62
N VAL A 29 -7.99 -7.76 17.04
CA VAL A 29 -7.49 -8.01 15.68
C VAL A 29 -8.61 -8.58 14.83
N PHE A 30 -8.81 -8.02 13.64
CA PHE A 30 -9.78 -8.49 12.66
C PHE A 30 -9.04 -8.99 11.42
N LEU A 31 -9.36 -10.20 10.98
CA LEU A 31 -8.98 -10.67 9.65
C LEU A 31 -10.15 -10.42 8.71
N LEU A 32 -9.86 -9.86 7.55
CA LEU A 32 -10.83 -9.53 6.52
C LEU A 32 -10.39 -10.15 5.20
N ASP A 33 -11.34 -10.53 4.36
CA ASP A 33 -11.05 -10.79 2.95
C ASP A 33 -10.77 -9.49 2.18
N ILE A 34 -10.37 -9.61 0.92
CA ILE A 34 -10.11 -8.47 0.02
C ILE A 34 -11.34 -7.60 -0.26
N GLN A 35 -12.55 -8.09 0.04
CA GLN A 35 -13.79 -7.31 -0.08
C GLN A 35 -14.12 -6.54 1.19
N GLY A 36 -13.36 -6.75 2.26
CA GLY A 36 -13.55 -6.13 3.57
C GLY A 36 -14.53 -6.88 4.48
N ASN A 37 -14.91 -8.12 4.16
CA ASN A 37 -15.74 -8.94 5.05
C ASN A 37 -14.87 -9.55 6.14
N VAL A 38 -15.30 -9.48 7.40
CA VAL A 38 -14.58 -10.07 8.54
C VAL A 38 -14.67 -11.59 8.48
N THR A 39 -13.53 -12.26 8.35
CA THR A 39 -13.41 -13.72 8.33
C THR A 39 -13.10 -14.29 9.71
N GLN A 40 -12.24 -13.62 10.49
CA GLN A 40 -11.89 -14.01 11.86
C GLN A 40 -11.70 -12.78 12.76
N LYS A 41 -11.84 -12.98 14.07
CA LYS A 41 -11.64 -11.94 15.09
C LYS A 41 -10.95 -12.51 16.32
N PHE A 42 -9.93 -11.81 16.79
CA PHE A 42 -9.18 -12.14 18.00
C PHE A 42 -9.28 -11.02 19.04
N GLU A 43 -9.42 -11.38 20.31
CA GLU A 43 -9.31 -10.46 21.44
C GLU A 43 -8.01 -10.79 22.19
N ILE A 44 -6.96 -10.01 21.90
CA ILE A 44 -5.58 -10.29 22.33
C ILE A 44 -5.29 -9.59 23.65
N SER A 45 -5.73 -8.34 23.76
CA SER A 45 -5.53 -7.50 24.94
C SER A 45 -6.69 -6.51 25.11
N SER A 46 -6.65 -5.74 26.20
CA SER A 46 -7.49 -4.56 26.41
C SER A 46 -6.80 -3.27 25.95
N VAL A 47 -5.54 -3.33 25.52
CA VAL A 47 -4.74 -2.18 25.07
C VAL A 47 -4.33 -2.30 23.61
N LYS A 48 -3.73 -1.23 23.09
CA LYS A 48 -3.34 -1.07 21.69
C LYS A 48 -2.53 -2.25 21.15
N ILE A 49 -2.97 -2.77 19.99
CA ILE A 49 -2.16 -3.64 19.15
C ILE A 49 -1.05 -2.81 18.51
N ASN A 50 0.20 -3.22 18.68
CA ASN A 50 1.38 -2.50 18.20
C ASN A 50 1.81 -2.93 16.80
N GLN A 51 1.80 -4.23 16.54
CA GLN A 51 2.23 -4.79 15.26
C GLN A 51 1.48 -6.08 14.98
N ILE A 52 1.18 -6.29 13.70
CA ILE A 52 0.70 -7.55 13.14
C ILE A 52 1.67 -7.92 12.02
N SER A 53 2.04 -9.19 11.93
CA SER A 53 2.86 -9.75 10.86
C SER A 53 2.25 -11.07 10.41
N LEU A 54 2.09 -11.23 9.11
CA LEU A 54 1.66 -12.48 8.49
C LEU A 54 2.87 -13.14 7.82
N ASP A 55 2.85 -14.46 7.74
CA ASP A 55 3.73 -15.17 6.83
C ASP A 55 3.19 -15.10 5.39
N GLU A 56 4.00 -15.39 4.39
CA GLU A 56 3.63 -15.28 2.96
C GLU A 56 2.43 -16.15 2.59
N SER A 57 2.25 -17.29 3.29
CA SER A 57 1.09 -18.16 3.05
C SER A 57 -0.21 -17.63 3.69
N GLY A 58 -0.11 -16.68 4.61
CA GLY A 58 -1.24 -16.18 5.38
C GLY A 58 -1.86 -17.24 6.27
N GLU A 59 -1.10 -18.25 6.71
CA GLU A 59 -1.57 -19.31 7.60
C GLU A 59 -1.21 -19.04 9.06
N HIS A 60 -0.21 -18.18 9.32
CA HIS A 60 0.21 -17.79 10.66
C HIS A 60 0.25 -16.28 10.81
N VAL A 61 -0.19 -15.80 11.98
CA VAL A 61 -0.19 -14.39 12.35
C VAL A 61 0.58 -14.17 13.64
N GLY A 62 1.56 -13.27 13.60
CA GLY A 62 2.27 -12.73 14.76
C GLY A 62 1.64 -11.42 15.18
N ILE A 63 1.35 -11.26 16.46
CA ILE A 63 0.67 -10.10 17.04
C ILE A 63 1.43 -9.69 18.30
N CYS A 64 1.68 -8.39 18.49
CA CYS A 64 2.13 -7.85 19.76
C CYS A 64 1.30 -6.65 20.22
N SER A 65 1.20 -6.45 21.53
CA SER A 65 0.43 -5.35 22.14
C SER A 65 1.25 -4.54 23.14
N GLU A 66 0.72 -3.36 23.47
CA GLU A 66 1.39 -2.36 24.32
C GLU A 66 1.62 -2.83 25.76
N ASP A 67 0.83 -3.80 26.25
CA ASP A 67 0.97 -4.42 27.57
C ASP A 67 1.99 -5.56 27.60
N GLY A 68 2.75 -5.79 26.51
CA GLY A 68 3.82 -6.79 26.47
C GLY A 68 3.38 -8.18 26.03
N LYS A 69 2.14 -8.40 25.60
CA LYS A 69 1.75 -9.72 25.05
C LYS A 69 2.30 -9.90 23.64
N VAL A 70 2.79 -11.10 23.35
CA VAL A 70 3.14 -11.57 22.00
C VAL A 70 2.45 -12.89 21.76
N GLN A 71 1.74 -12.99 20.63
CA GLN A 71 1.11 -14.22 20.18
C GLN A 71 1.54 -14.51 18.74
N VAL A 72 1.91 -15.76 18.46
CA VAL A 72 1.99 -16.28 17.08
C VAL A 72 0.93 -17.37 16.99
N ILE A 73 -0.04 -17.20 16.10
CA ILE A 73 -1.25 -18.02 16.03
C ILE A 73 -1.31 -18.65 14.64
N GLY A 74 -1.46 -19.98 14.56
CA GLY A 74 -1.88 -20.65 13.34
C GLY A 74 -3.37 -20.47 13.11
N LEU A 75 -3.76 -19.88 11.97
CA LEU A 75 -5.16 -19.55 11.66
C LEU A 75 -6.04 -20.78 11.40
N TYR A 76 -5.41 -21.87 10.99
CA TYR A 76 -6.08 -23.15 10.66
C TYR A 76 -5.49 -24.33 11.43
N THR A 77 -4.60 -24.06 12.40
CA THR A 77 -3.90 -25.09 13.18
C THR A 77 -4.01 -24.79 14.67
N ARG A 78 -3.57 -25.72 15.51
CA ARG A 78 -3.42 -25.49 16.96
C ARG A 78 -1.99 -25.04 17.31
N GLU A 79 -1.15 -24.78 16.32
CA GLU A 79 0.21 -24.31 16.53
C GLU A 79 0.18 -22.87 17.04
N GLY A 80 0.97 -22.57 18.07
CA GLY A 80 1.15 -21.20 18.47
C GLY A 80 2.27 -20.97 19.47
N PHE A 81 2.53 -19.69 19.72
CA PHE A 81 3.42 -19.15 20.73
C PHE A 81 2.64 -18.09 21.49
N HIS A 82 2.70 -18.10 22.82
CA HIS A 82 2.01 -17.13 23.66
C HIS A 82 2.92 -16.79 24.83
N GLU A 83 3.35 -15.55 24.91
CA GLU A 83 4.23 -15.07 25.97
C GLU A 83 3.77 -13.68 26.42
N ASN A 84 3.94 -13.38 27.71
CA ASN A 84 3.70 -12.06 28.26
C ASN A 84 5.00 -11.51 28.82
N PHE A 85 5.48 -10.42 28.24
CA PHE A 85 6.72 -9.77 28.63
C PHE A 85 6.48 -8.68 29.67
N ASP A 86 7.43 -8.52 30.58
CA ASP A 86 7.38 -7.46 31.62
C ASP A 86 7.57 -6.05 31.04
N CYS A 87 7.90 -5.93 29.76
CA CYS A 87 8.04 -4.66 29.06
C CYS A 87 7.22 -4.65 27.74
N PRO A 88 6.79 -3.45 27.30
CA PRO A 88 6.06 -3.33 26.05
C PRO A 88 6.83 -3.88 24.85
N ILE A 89 6.19 -4.73 24.05
CA ILE A 89 6.72 -5.19 22.77
C ILE A 89 6.12 -4.34 21.66
N LYS A 90 6.98 -3.66 20.91
CA LYS A 90 6.59 -2.65 19.91
C LYS A 90 6.40 -3.23 18.53
N VAL A 91 7.14 -4.29 18.21
CA VAL A 91 7.14 -4.88 16.86
C VAL A 91 7.33 -6.38 16.93
N VAL A 92 6.73 -7.08 15.96
CA VAL A 92 6.89 -8.50 15.70
C VAL A 92 6.99 -8.70 14.19
N ALA A 93 7.84 -9.63 13.76
CA ALA A 93 7.90 -10.06 12.36
C ALA A 93 8.11 -11.57 12.29
N LEU A 94 7.26 -12.25 11.54
CA LEU A 94 7.41 -13.67 11.23
C LEU A 94 8.44 -13.85 10.11
N HIS A 95 9.12 -15.00 10.12
CA HIS A 95 9.84 -15.46 8.94
C HIS A 95 8.84 -15.57 7.76
N PRO A 96 9.16 -15.10 6.54
CA PRO A 96 8.22 -15.10 5.41
C PRO A 96 7.63 -16.49 5.13
N GLN A 97 8.47 -17.53 5.22
CA GLN A 97 8.06 -18.93 5.11
C GLN A 97 7.82 -19.63 6.46
N PHE A 98 7.28 -18.92 7.47
CA PHE A 98 7.05 -19.47 8.82
C PHE A 98 6.31 -20.81 8.76
N SER A 99 5.23 -20.90 7.98
CA SER A 99 4.42 -22.12 7.90
C SER A 99 5.21 -23.33 7.37
N ARG A 100 6.12 -23.10 6.42
CA ARG A 100 6.92 -24.13 5.74
C ARG A 100 8.26 -24.44 6.42
N SER A 101 8.76 -23.54 7.26
CA SER A 101 10.06 -23.69 7.92
C SER A 101 9.99 -24.67 9.08
N ASN A 102 10.91 -25.65 9.10
CA ASN A 102 11.07 -26.57 10.23
C ASN A 102 11.54 -25.86 11.51
N TYR A 103 12.25 -24.73 11.37
CA TYR A 103 12.77 -23.98 12.51
C TYR A 103 11.78 -22.96 13.06
N LYS A 104 10.64 -22.71 12.38
CA LYS A 104 9.58 -21.77 12.81
C LYS A 104 10.15 -20.51 13.48
N GLN A 105 10.59 -19.54 12.70
CA GLN A 105 11.33 -18.40 13.25
C GLN A 105 10.52 -17.10 13.23
N PHE A 106 10.64 -16.30 14.28
CA PHE A 106 10.09 -14.96 14.31
C PHE A 106 10.95 -14.05 15.20
N VAL A 107 10.80 -12.74 15.05
CA VAL A 107 11.50 -11.75 15.87
C VAL A 107 10.53 -10.84 16.58
N THR A 108 10.92 -10.37 17.75
CA THR A 108 10.22 -9.31 18.50
C THR A 108 11.17 -8.16 18.79
N GLY A 109 10.65 -6.95 18.80
CA GLY A 109 11.39 -5.75 19.15
C GLY A 109 10.73 -4.98 20.29
N GLY A 110 11.54 -4.65 21.29
CA GLY A 110 11.26 -3.70 22.36
C GLY A 110 12.57 -2.98 22.68
N ASN A 111 13.10 -3.13 23.89
CA ASN A 111 14.46 -2.67 24.20
C ASN A 111 15.58 -3.51 23.56
N LYS A 112 15.24 -4.73 23.13
CA LYS A 112 16.12 -5.66 22.42
C LYS A 112 15.43 -6.16 21.16
N LEU A 113 16.22 -6.57 20.18
CA LEU A 113 15.77 -7.41 19.07
C LEU A 113 16.04 -8.86 19.44
N LEU A 114 14.98 -9.64 19.60
CA LEU A 114 15.05 -11.05 19.99
C LEU A 114 14.59 -11.93 18.82
N LEU A 115 15.38 -12.94 18.49
CA LEU A 115 15.03 -14.01 17.55
C LEU A 115 14.57 -15.24 18.32
N TYR A 116 13.39 -15.74 17.96
CA TYR A 116 12.83 -16.98 18.43
C TYR A 116 12.92 -18.03 17.33
N GLU A 117 13.41 -19.21 17.68
CA GLU A 117 13.51 -20.34 16.77
C GLU A 117 13.11 -21.63 17.50
N ARG A 118 12.37 -22.50 16.82
CA ARG A 118 12.15 -23.86 17.29
C ARG A 118 13.40 -24.70 17.10
N ASN A 119 13.79 -25.38 18.17
CA ASN A 119 14.84 -26.39 18.11
C ASN A 119 14.27 -27.76 17.73
N TRP A 120 15.16 -28.74 17.58
CA TRP A 120 14.82 -30.12 17.23
C TRP A 120 13.92 -30.85 18.25
N LEU A 121 13.83 -30.34 19.49
CA LEU A 121 12.92 -30.83 20.54
C LEU A 121 11.57 -30.10 20.53
N ASN A 122 11.28 -29.33 19.48
CA ASN A 122 10.09 -28.50 19.34
C ASN A 122 9.92 -27.46 20.47
N ARG A 123 11.02 -27.03 21.10
CA ARG A 123 11.04 -25.96 22.10
C ARG A 123 11.54 -24.66 21.49
N TRP A 124 11.01 -23.56 21.99
CA TRP A 124 11.46 -22.23 21.61
C TRP A 124 12.83 -21.93 22.24
N LYS A 125 13.75 -21.49 21.40
CA LYS A 125 15.06 -20.95 21.78
C LYS A 125 15.09 -19.47 21.39
N THR A 126 15.57 -18.64 22.31
CA THR A 126 15.66 -17.19 22.12
C THR A 126 17.12 -16.76 22.00
N SER A 127 17.41 -15.87 21.05
CA SER A 127 18.73 -15.26 20.84
C SER A 127 18.60 -13.75 20.76
N VAL A 128 19.51 -13.01 21.39
CA VAL A 128 19.58 -11.55 21.26
C VAL A 128 20.33 -11.21 19.98
N LEU A 129 19.65 -10.59 19.01
CA LEU A 129 20.28 -10.10 17.78
C LEU A 129 20.86 -8.69 17.96
N HIS A 130 20.23 -7.88 18.81
CA HIS A 130 20.67 -6.50 19.04
C HIS A 130 20.12 -5.92 20.36
N GLU A 131 20.92 -5.07 21.01
CA GLU A 131 20.55 -4.30 22.20
C GLU A 131 21.44 -3.04 22.32
N GLY A 132 21.03 -2.08 23.17
CA GLY A 132 21.88 -0.95 23.58
C GLY A 132 21.76 0.34 22.75
N GLU A 133 20.96 0.36 21.69
CA GLU A 133 20.79 1.54 20.80
C GLU A 133 19.35 2.11 20.83
N GLY A 134 18.67 1.95 21.97
CA GLY A 134 17.29 2.38 22.16
C GLY A 134 16.25 1.34 21.70
N SER A 135 14.97 1.74 21.74
CA SER A 135 13.86 0.85 21.38
C SER A 135 13.89 0.52 19.90
N ILE A 136 13.62 -0.74 19.56
CA ILE A 136 13.32 -1.17 18.19
C ILE A 136 11.95 -0.62 17.83
N THR A 137 11.85 0.08 16.69
CA THR A 137 10.64 0.81 16.29
C THR A 137 9.98 0.25 15.03
N ASN A 138 10.74 -0.42 14.17
CA ASN A 138 10.23 -1.08 12.97
C ASN A 138 11.07 -2.33 12.66
N ILE A 139 10.45 -3.37 12.11
CA ILE A 139 11.11 -4.58 11.62
C ILE A 139 10.43 -5.00 10.32
N GLN A 140 11.24 -5.31 9.31
CA GLN A 140 10.79 -5.92 8.06
C GLN A 140 11.66 -7.12 7.72
N TRP A 141 11.03 -8.27 7.51
CA TRP A 141 11.72 -9.52 7.20
C TRP A 141 11.42 -9.92 5.76
N ARG A 142 12.47 -10.05 4.93
CA ARG A 142 12.37 -10.50 3.55
C ARG A 142 13.40 -11.57 3.27
N ALA A 143 12.97 -12.70 2.72
CA ALA A 143 13.83 -13.86 2.49
C ALA A 143 14.70 -14.18 3.74
N ASN A 144 16.03 -14.14 3.60
CA ASN A 144 17.00 -14.39 4.67
C ASN A 144 17.45 -13.12 5.42
N LEU A 145 16.82 -11.97 5.18
CA LEU A 145 17.23 -10.67 5.68
C LEU A 145 16.20 -10.09 6.65
N ILE A 146 16.69 -9.65 7.80
CA ILE A 146 15.90 -8.91 8.79
C ILE A 146 16.42 -7.48 8.81
N ALA A 147 15.62 -6.53 8.34
CA ALA A 147 15.86 -5.11 8.53
C ALA A 147 15.14 -4.60 9.78
N TRP A 148 15.77 -3.74 10.57
CA TRP A 148 15.12 -3.06 11.68
C TRP A 148 15.63 -1.64 11.86
N SER A 149 14.80 -0.79 12.46
CA SER A 149 15.16 0.56 12.90
C SER A 149 15.13 0.66 14.43
N ASN A 150 16.01 1.48 14.99
CA ASN A 150 16.03 1.86 16.40
C ASN A 150 16.18 3.38 16.55
N ASN A 151 16.72 3.90 17.65
CA ASN A 151 16.91 5.35 17.83
C ASN A 151 18.12 5.90 17.05
N VAL A 152 19.05 5.04 16.65
CA VAL A 152 20.35 5.40 16.05
C VAL A 152 20.34 5.27 14.53
N GLY A 153 19.67 4.26 13.99
CA GLY A 153 19.77 3.94 12.58
C GLY A 153 18.98 2.71 12.15
N VAL A 154 19.22 2.30 10.91
CA VAL A 154 18.70 1.08 10.31
C VAL A 154 19.83 0.06 10.16
N LYS A 155 19.52 -1.19 10.48
CA LYS A 155 20.44 -2.32 10.40
C LYS A 155 19.77 -3.48 9.67
N ILE A 156 20.57 -4.31 9.04
CA ILE A 156 20.16 -5.52 8.33
C ILE A 156 21.02 -6.67 8.85
N TYR A 157 20.35 -7.75 9.22
CA TYR A 157 20.95 -9.00 9.67
C TYR A 157 20.64 -10.08 8.65
N ASP A 158 21.69 -10.76 8.19
CA ASP A 158 21.58 -11.93 7.33
C ASP A 158 21.56 -13.19 8.20
N ILE A 159 20.45 -13.91 8.15
CA ILE A 159 20.23 -15.12 8.94
C ILE A 159 21.11 -16.26 8.45
N GLY A 160 21.41 -16.32 7.15
CA GLY A 160 22.23 -17.36 6.55
C GLY A 160 23.65 -17.32 7.09
N THR A 161 24.23 -16.12 7.17
CA THR A 161 25.60 -15.90 7.66
C THR A 161 25.68 -15.58 9.15
N LYS A 162 24.53 -15.30 9.78
CA LYS A 162 24.40 -14.87 11.18
C LYS A 162 25.19 -13.60 11.47
N GLN A 163 25.22 -12.67 10.52
CA GLN A 163 25.98 -11.44 10.61
C GLN A 163 25.12 -10.23 10.30
N ARG A 164 25.43 -9.13 10.99
CA ARG A 164 24.92 -7.81 10.65
C ARG A 164 25.74 -7.26 9.49
N ILE A 165 25.08 -6.83 8.42
CA ILE A 165 25.72 -6.45 7.14
C ILE A 165 25.62 -4.95 6.82
N THR A 166 24.98 -4.15 7.69
CA THR A 166 24.85 -2.70 7.50
C THR A 166 24.68 -1.93 8.81
N ASN A 167 24.89 -0.62 8.69
CA ASN A 167 24.57 0.40 9.69
C ASN A 167 24.27 1.73 8.96
N VAL A 168 23.02 1.93 8.55
CA VAL A 168 22.57 3.21 7.97
C VAL A 168 22.21 4.13 9.12
N LEU A 169 22.98 5.21 9.31
CA LEU A 169 22.73 6.17 10.37
C LEU A 169 21.49 7.02 10.07
N ARG A 170 20.83 7.43 11.15
CA ARG A 170 19.76 8.41 11.12
C ARG A 170 20.32 9.80 10.79
N ASP A 171 19.78 10.45 9.77
CA ASP A 171 20.28 11.76 9.31
C ASP A 171 19.91 12.89 10.27
N ASN A 172 18.62 12.99 10.62
CA ASN A 172 18.14 14.08 11.47
C ASN A 172 17.88 13.60 12.91
N ILE A 173 18.88 13.80 13.77
CA ILE A 173 18.82 13.45 15.20
C ILE A 173 17.90 14.37 16.02
N SER A 174 17.55 15.56 15.51
CA SER A 174 16.68 16.51 16.22
C SER A 174 15.21 16.09 16.21
N LEU A 175 14.80 15.32 15.19
CA LEU A 175 13.46 14.76 15.12
C LEU A 175 13.29 13.70 16.20
N ARG A 176 12.08 13.56 16.76
CA ARG A 176 11.79 12.49 17.70
C ARG A 176 11.41 11.19 16.96
N PRO A 177 12.09 10.04 17.20
CA PRO A 177 11.77 8.78 16.52
C PRO A 177 10.33 8.30 16.73
N ASP A 178 9.72 8.62 17.87
CA ASP A 178 8.34 8.26 18.18
C ASP A 178 7.29 9.12 17.45
N MET A 179 7.70 10.25 16.88
CA MET A 179 6.84 11.19 16.15
C MET A 179 7.03 11.10 14.64
N TYR A 180 8.27 10.80 14.22
CA TYR A 180 8.66 10.59 12.84
C TYR A 180 9.25 9.18 12.72
N PRO A 181 8.39 8.14 12.71
CA PRO A 181 8.83 6.76 12.68
C PRO A 181 9.55 6.45 11.36
N CYS A 182 10.55 5.57 11.43
CA CYS A 182 11.23 5.09 10.23
C CYS A 182 10.32 4.14 9.44
N SER A 183 10.16 4.43 8.16
CA SER A 183 9.50 3.56 7.18
C SER A 183 10.53 2.64 6.54
N LEU A 184 10.30 1.34 6.63
CA LEU A 184 11.12 0.31 6.00
C LEU A 184 10.26 -0.45 5.01
N CYS A 185 10.73 -0.58 3.77
CA CYS A 185 10.01 -1.32 2.74
C CYS A 185 10.99 -2.08 1.84
N TRP A 186 10.83 -3.39 1.73
CA TRP A 186 11.57 -4.17 0.76
C TRP A 186 10.92 -4.00 -0.62
N LYS A 187 11.69 -3.60 -1.62
CA LYS A 187 11.25 -3.59 -3.03
C LYS A 187 11.34 -4.99 -3.63
N ASP A 188 12.38 -5.71 -3.27
CA ASP A 188 12.68 -7.06 -3.72
C ASP A 188 13.55 -7.77 -2.65
N ASN A 189 14.15 -8.90 -2.99
CA ASN A 189 14.93 -9.71 -2.05
C ASN A 189 16.29 -9.10 -1.65
N CYS A 190 16.74 -8.03 -2.28
CA CYS A 190 18.01 -7.37 -1.97
C CYS A 190 17.91 -5.85 -1.83
N THR A 191 16.81 -5.21 -2.25
CA THR A 191 16.65 -3.76 -2.23
C THR A 191 15.71 -3.34 -1.10
N LEU A 192 16.26 -2.66 -0.10
CA LEU A 192 15.53 -2.02 1.00
C LEU A 192 15.41 -0.52 0.75
N ILE A 193 14.20 0.00 0.83
CA ILE A 193 13.93 1.43 0.82
C ILE A 193 13.73 1.88 2.27
N VAL A 194 14.47 2.91 2.67
CA VAL A 194 14.46 3.50 4.01
C VAL A 194 13.96 4.92 3.91
N GLY A 195 12.89 5.24 4.64
CA GLY A 195 12.37 6.60 4.79
C GLY A 195 12.42 7.03 6.25
N TRP A 196 13.00 8.18 6.56
CA TRP A 196 13.01 8.68 7.93
C TRP A 196 13.06 10.21 8.01
N GLY A 197 12.00 10.81 8.56
CA GLY A 197 11.85 12.25 8.53
C GLY A 197 11.57 12.67 7.09
N THR A 198 12.47 13.44 6.50
CA THR A 198 12.43 13.88 5.09
C THR A 198 13.34 13.05 4.18
N SER A 199 14.18 12.18 4.75
CA SER A 199 15.23 11.46 4.02
C SER A 199 14.74 10.13 3.45
N ILE A 200 15.00 9.89 2.16
CA ILE A 200 14.80 8.59 1.49
C ILE A 200 16.14 8.04 1.04
N LYS A 201 16.40 6.76 1.34
CA LYS A 201 17.59 6.02 0.91
C LYS A 201 17.21 4.67 0.31
N ILE A 202 17.72 4.38 -0.87
CA ILE A 202 17.59 3.07 -1.52
C ILE A 202 18.88 2.29 -1.29
N CYS A 203 18.76 1.20 -0.53
CA CYS A 203 19.85 0.38 -0.05
C CYS A 203 19.82 -0.98 -0.76
N VAL A 204 20.87 -1.32 -1.51
CA VAL A 204 21.00 -2.60 -2.21
C VAL A 204 21.99 -3.50 -1.47
N VAL A 205 21.55 -4.69 -1.10
CA VAL A 205 22.39 -5.75 -0.55
C VAL A 205 23.15 -6.42 -1.69
N LYS A 206 24.49 -6.36 -1.61
CA LYS A 206 25.41 -6.93 -2.60
C LYS A 206 26.32 -7.98 -1.96
N GLU A 207 26.80 -8.91 -2.78
CA GLU A 207 27.79 -9.89 -2.36
C GLU A 207 29.21 -9.34 -2.56
N ARG A 208 30.09 -9.56 -1.58
CA ARG A 208 31.51 -9.22 -1.68
C ARG A 208 32.22 -10.26 -2.54
N ASN A 209 33.27 -9.84 -3.23
CA ASN A 209 34.14 -10.78 -3.93
C ASN A 209 34.87 -11.68 -2.90
N PRO A 210 34.93 -13.01 -3.09
CA PRO A 210 35.63 -13.92 -2.18
C PRO A 210 37.08 -13.52 -1.87
N THR A 211 37.76 -12.83 -2.78
CA THR A 211 39.14 -12.35 -2.61
C THR A 211 39.26 -11.20 -1.60
N GLU A 212 38.16 -10.50 -1.31
CA GLU A 212 38.10 -9.32 -0.42
C GLU A 212 37.59 -9.66 1.00
N MET A 213 37.30 -10.94 1.28
CA MET A 213 36.58 -11.39 2.48
C MET A 213 37.40 -11.51 3.77
N ARG A 214 38.63 -10.96 3.87
CA ARG A 214 39.38 -11.08 5.13
C ARG A 214 38.64 -10.32 6.24
N ASP A 215 38.05 -11.08 7.16
CA ASP A 215 37.30 -10.64 8.36
C ASP A 215 36.04 -9.79 8.12
N LEU A 216 35.57 -9.70 6.87
CA LEU A 216 34.36 -8.98 6.51
C LEU A 216 33.19 -9.94 6.22
N PRO A 217 31.93 -9.51 6.44
CA PRO A 217 30.77 -10.31 6.05
C PRO A 217 30.77 -10.64 4.55
N SER A 218 30.13 -11.72 4.12
CA SER A 218 30.02 -12.03 2.68
C SER A 218 29.14 -11.05 1.93
N ARG A 219 28.27 -10.31 2.62
CA ARG A 219 27.36 -9.31 2.04
C ARG A 219 27.57 -7.93 2.65
N TYR A 220 27.32 -6.91 1.85
CA TYR A 220 27.35 -5.51 2.24
C TYR A 220 26.15 -4.78 1.69
N VAL A 221 25.91 -3.58 2.20
CA VAL A 221 24.86 -2.70 1.70
C VAL A 221 25.49 -1.49 1.04
N GLU A 222 25.04 -1.20 -0.16
CA GLU A 222 25.36 0.00 -0.92
C GLU A 222 24.13 0.90 -0.97
N ILE A 223 24.29 2.18 -0.65
CA ILE A 223 23.23 3.18 -0.83
C ILE A 223 23.35 3.68 -2.26
N VAL A 224 22.44 3.26 -3.14
CA VAL A 224 22.47 3.57 -4.59
C VAL A 224 21.71 4.84 -4.94
N SER A 225 20.86 5.31 -4.01
CA SER A 225 20.16 6.59 -4.12
C SER A 225 19.90 7.13 -2.71
N ALA A 226 20.11 8.42 -2.51
CA ALA A 226 19.83 9.13 -1.27
C ALA A 226 19.42 10.56 -1.56
N PHE A 227 18.24 10.98 -1.09
CA PHE A 227 17.71 12.31 -1.31
C PHE A 227 16.78 12.74 -0.18
N GLU A 228 16.56 14.04 -0.07
CA GLU A 228 15.62 14.64 0.88
C GLU A 228 14.34 15.06 0.16
N THR A 229 13.25 15.11 0.91
CA THR A 229 11.91 15.49 0.45
C THR A 229 11.44 16.73 1.22
N GLU A 230 10.44 17.44 0.69
CA GLU A 230 9.90 18.64 1.34
C GLU A 230 9.03 18.30 2.56
N PHE A 231 8.50 17.08 2.63
CA PHE A 231 7.50 16.66 3.62
C PHE A 231 7.96 15.45 4.44
N PHE A 232 7.31 15.22 5.57
CA PHE A 232 7.67 14.10 6.42
C PHE A 232 7.09 12.79 5.92
N ILE A 233 7.94 11.79 5.74
CA ILE A 233 7.59 10.46 5.26
C ILE A 233 6.83 9.71 6.35
N SER A 234 5.63 9.25 6.01
CA SER A 234 4.77 8.44 6.87
C SER A 234 4.62 6.99 6.37
N GLY A 235 5.01 6.72 5.12
CA GLY A 235 5.02 5.38 4.55
C GLY A 235 5.62 5.34 3.14
N LEU A 236 6.12 4.17 2.74
CA LEU A 236 6.77 3.93 1.46
C LEU A 236 6.29 2.60 0.86
N ALA A 237 6.12 2.55 -0.45
CA ALA A 237 5.83 1.31 -1.17
C ALA A 237 6.43 1.32 -2.59
N PRO A 238 6.99 0.20 -3.07
CA PRO A 238 7.53 0.09 -4.42
C PRO A 238 6.42 0.12 -5.47
N LEU A 239 6.70 0.74 -6.62
CA LEU A 239 5.87 0.68 -7.83
C LEU A 239 6.79 0.48 -9.04
N ALA A 240 7.09 -0.77 -9.39
CA ALA A 240 8.09 -1.11 -10.40
C ALA A 240 9.45 -0.41 -10.16
N ASP A 241 9.83 0.57 -10.99
CA ASP A 241 11.03 1.41 -10.85
C ASP A 241 10.77 2.75 -10.15
N GLN A 242 9.51 3.07 -9.87
CA GLN A 242 9.04 4.23 -9.12
C GLN A 242 8.79 3.89 -7.65
N LEU A 243 8.45 4.92 -6.87
CA LEU A 243 8.14 4.82 -5.45
C LEU A 243 6.84 5.55 -5.15
N VAL A 244 5.95 4.89 -4.41
CA VAL A 244 4.79 5.52 -3.79
C VAL A 244 5.18 6.00 -2.40
N THR A 245 4.99 7.28 -2.14
CA THR A 245 5.38 7.95 -0.90
C THR A 245 4.18 8.60 -0.25
N LEU A 246 3.89 8.20 0.99
CA LEU A 246 2.86 8.84 1.82
C LEU A 246 3.51 9.91 2.68
N TYR A 247 3.15 11.16 2.46
CA TYR A 247 3.68 12.31 3.17
C TYR A 247 2.69 12.90 4.17
N PHE A 248 3.24 13.33 5.31
CA PHE A 248 2.59 14.25 6.24
C PHE A 248 3.14 15.66 6.00
N VAL A 249 2.24 16.59 5.71
CA VAL A 249 2.57 17.99 5.47
C VAL A 249 2.43 18.74 6.80
N LYS A 250 3.56 19.23 7.33
CA LYS A 250 3.56 20.03 8.56
C LYS A 250 3.40 21.50 8.21
N GLU A 251 2.42 22.16 8.79
CA GLU A 251 2.22 23.59 8.61
C GLU A 251 3.11 24.42 9.54
N ASN A 252 3.56 25.57 9.04
CA ASN A 252 4.17 26.60 9.87
C ASN A 252 3.02 27.41 10.49
N SER A 253 2.94 27.39 11.81
CA SER A 253 1.81 27.80 12.65
C SER A 253 1.38 29.27 12.60
N ASP A 254 1.99 30.10 11.76
CA ASP A 254 1.93 31.55 11.99
C ASP A 254 0.88 32.27 11.13
N GLN A 255 0.22 31.64 10.14
CA GLN A 255 -0.64 32.37 9.19
C GLN A 255 -1.88 31.66 8.61
N MET A 256 -2.24 30.42 8.98
CA MET A 256 -3.36 29.71 8.33
C MET A 256 -4.57 29.52 9.26
N ASP A 257 -5.75 29.89 8.77
CA ASP A 257 -7.05 29.58 9.39
C ASP A 257 -7.21 28.05 9.54
N GLU A 258 -7.89 27.60 10.61
CA GLU A 258 -8.10 26.17 10.93
C GLU A 258 -8.73 25.35 9.77
N GLU A 259 -9.44 26.00 8.85
CA GLU A 259 -10.03 25.37 7.66
C GLU A 259 -9.04 24.96 6.58
N PHE A 260 -7.78 25.42 6.62
CA PHE A 260 -6.80 25.18 5.56
C PHE A 260 -5.71 24.16 5.91
N ARG A 261 -5.87 23.37 6.98
CA ARG A 261 -4.84 22.38 7.33
C ARG A 261 -4.44 21.50 6.13
N ALA A 262 -3.14 21.34 5.92
CA ALA A 262 -2.60 20.59 4.82
C ALA A 262 -2.94 19.10 4.96
N ARG A 263 -3.53 18.55 3.91
CA ARG A 263 -3.90 17.14 3.83
C ARG A 263 -2.65 16.27 3.66
N PRO A 264 -2.62 15.03 4.16
CA PRO A 264 -1.58 14.08 3.79
C PRO A 264 -1.59 13.86 2.27
N ARG A 265 -0.42 13.66 1.68
CA ARG A 265 -0.24 13.49 0.23
C ARG A 265 0.22 12.08 -0.09
N LEU A 266 -0.33 11.50 -1.15
CA LEU A 266 0.20 10.29 -1.77
C LEU A 266 0.84 10.68 -3.10
N ASP A 267 2.15 10.55 -3.17
CA ASP A 267 2.90 10.94 -4.34
C ASP A 267 3.52 9.70 -4.99
N ILE A 268 3.62 9.74 -6.31
CA ILE A 268 4.42 8.82 -7.10
C ILE A 268 5.67 9.60 -7.52
N ILE A 269 6.83 9.10 -7.13
CA ILE A 269 8.11 9.71 -7.47
C ILE A 269 8.99 8.74 -8.24
N GLN A 270 9.82 9.28 -9.13
CA GLN A 270 10.91 8.58 -9.78
C GLN A 270 12.21 8.87 -9.01
N PRO A 271 12.79 7.88 -8.31
CA PRO A 271 14.07 8.07 -7.64
C PRO A 271 15.21 8.24 -8.65
N LEU A 272 16.09 9.21 -8.38
CA LEU A 272 17.38 9.44 -9.03
C LEU A 272 18.50 9.27 -7.97
N PRO A 273 19.79 9.20 -8.36
CA PRO A 273 20.87 8.96 -7.39
C PRO A 273 20.92 9.94 -6.21
N GLU A 274 20.66 11.23 -6.45
CA GLU A 274 20.75 12.29 -5.43
C GLU A 274 19.48 13.18 -5.36
N SER A 275 18.43 12.81 -6.08
CA SER A 275 17.18 13.57 -6.17
C SER A 275 16.01 12.65 -6.53
N CYS A 276 14.82 13.23 -6.71
CA CYS A 276 13.68 12.54 -7.29
C CYS A 276 12.88 13.47 -8.21
N GLU A 277 12.13 12.89 -9.14
CA GLU A 277 11.16 13.60 -9.97
C GLU A 277 9.74 13.25 -9.50
N GLU A 278 8.88 14.25 -9.30
CA GLU A 278 7.46 14.04 -8.99
C GLU A 278 6.72 13.64 -10.26
N ILE A 279 6.09 12.46 -10.28
CA ILE A 279 5.30 11.95 -11.41
C ILE A 279 3.82 12.29 -11.22
N SER A 280 3.32 12.12 -10.00
CA SER A 280 1.94 12.42 -9.61
C SER A 280 1.89 12.80 -8.15
N SER A 281 0.94 13.66 -7.80
CA SER A 281 0.64 13.99 -6.42
C SER A 281 -0.85 14.14 -6.19
N ASP A 282 -1.34 13.46 -5.16
CA ASP A 282 -2.74 13.48 -4.76
C ASP A 282 -2.88 13.82 -3.28
N ALA A 283 -3.59 14.92 -2.97
CA ALA A 283 -3.97 15.27 -1.61
C ALA A 283 -5.14 14.39 -1.12
N LEU A 284 -4.97 13.71 0.00
CA LEU A 284 -5.92 12.73 0.51
C LEU A 284 -6.95 13.37 1.43
N THR A 285 -8.22 13.02 1.23
CA THR A 285 -9.29 13.43 2.14
C THR A 285 -9.62 12.28 3.08
N VAL A 286 -9.14 12.37 4.32
CA VAL A 286 -9.43 11.41 5.40
C VAL A 286 -10.09 12.12 6.58
N ARG A 287 -10.95 11.44 7.32
CA ARG A 287 -11.67 12.02 8.45
C ARG A 287 -10.70 12.44 9.54
N ASN A 288 -10.93 13.64 10.07
CA ASN A 288 -10.14 14.25 11.15
C ASN A 288 -8.64 14.32 10.82
N PHE A 289 -8.28 14.51 9.54
CA PHE A 289 -6.88 14.64 9.14
C PHE A 289 -6.17 15.77 9.87
N GLN A 290 -6.92 16.79 10.32
CA GLN A 290 -6.44 17.92 11.09
C GLN A 290 -5.79 17.53 12.42
N ASP A 291 -6.30 16.48 13.07
CA ASP A 291 -5.85 16.05 14.41
C ASP A 291 -4.72 15.02 14.37
N ASN A 292 -4.36 14.56 13.18
CA ASN A 292 -3.40 13.48 12.98
C ASN A 292 -1.98 14.04 12.80
N GLU A 293 -1.00 13.26 13.25
CA GLU A 293 0.42 13.55 13.05
C GLU A 293 1.05 12.57 12.04
N CYS A 294 2.30 12.81 11.63
CA CYS A 294 3.09 11.90 10.80
C CYS A 294 3.02 10.43 11.24
N ARG A 295 3.11 10.18 12.55
CA ARG A 295 3.05 8.81 13.11
C ARG A 295 1.69 8.12 12.98
N ASP A 296 0.61 8.85 12.77
CA ASP A 296 -0.76 8.32 12.68
C ASP A 296 -1.08 7.75 11.30
N TYR A 297 -0.24 8.08 10.31
CA TYR A 297 -0.36 7.58 8.95
C TYR A 297 0.58 6.40 8.70
N ARG A 298 0.12 5.44 7.89
CA ARG A 298 0.91 4.29 7.42
C ARG A 298 0.55 3.97 5.98
N LEU A 299 1.51 3.42 5.25
CA LEU A 299 1.32 2.90 3.90
C LEU A 299 1.68 1.41 3.90
N GLU A 300 0.77 0.58 3.41
CA GLU A 300 0.97 -0.85 3.21
C GLU A 300 0.65 -1.20 1.75
N HIS A 301 1.28 -2.24 1.21
CA HIS A 301 1.09 -2.69 -0.17
C HIS A 301 1.19 -4.21 -0.23
N SER A 302 0.61 -4.80 -1.27
CA SER A 302 0.72 -6.24 -1.54
C SER A 302 1.80 -6.48 -2.57
N ASP A 303 2.62 -7.51 -2.37
CA ASP A 303 3.59 -7.93 -3.37
C ASP A 303 2.87 -8.36 -4.67
N GLY A 304 3.33 -7.83 -5.79
CA GLY A 304 2.84 -8.21 -7.13
C GLY A 304 1.54 -7.55 -7.56
N GLU A 305 0.94 -6.69 -6.73
CA GLU A 305 -0.27 -5.94 -7.07
C GLU A 305 -0.02 -4.43 -6.89
N SER A 306 -0.48 -3.63 -7.85
CA SER A 306 -0.46 -2.16 -7.74
C SER A 306 -1.62 -1.63 -6.88
N LEU A 307 -1.72 -2.15 -5.65
CA LEU A 307 -2.71 -1.80 -4.64
C LEU A 307 -2.03 -1.29 -3.38
N PHE A 308 -2.37 -0.07 -3.00
CA PHE A 308 -1.78 0.64 -1.87
C PHE A 308 -2.85 0.99 -0.84
N TYR A 309 -2.59 0.68 0.42
CA TYR A 309 -3.49 0.91 1.54
C TYR A 309 -2.90 1.97 2.44
N MET A 310 -3.54 3.12 2.47
CA MET A 310 -3.21 4.20 3.39
C MET A 310 -4.07 4.07 4.64
N ILE A 311 -3.43 3.92 5.78
CA ILE A 311 -4.12 3.79 7.06
C ILE A 311 -3.99 5.12 7.80
N SER A 312 -5.14 5.62 8.25
CA SER A 312 -5.26 6.69 9.24
C SER A 312 -6.01 6.14 10.46
N PRO A 313 -6.07 6.89 11.58
CA PRO A 313 -6.79 6.43 12.77
C PRO A 313 -8.29 6.15 12.55
N LYS A 314 -8.90 6.73 11.50
CA LYS A 314 -10.34 6.66 11.24
C LYS A 314 -10.69 6.04 9.89
N ASP A 315 -9.78 6.06 8.92
CA ASP A 315 -10.03 5.60 7.55
C ASP A 315 -8.91 4.71 7.03
N ILE A 316 -9.31 3.77 6.17
CA ILE A 316 -8.41 3.07 5.26
C ILE A 316 -8.78 3.54 3.86
N VAL A 317 -7.82 4.12 3.15
CA VAL A 317 -8.00 4.54 1.76
C VAL A 317 -7.22 3.58 0.88
N VAL A 318 -7.88 3.04 -0.14
CA VAL A 318 -7.27 2.14 -1.12
C VAL A 318 -6.97 2.95 -2.38
N ALA A 319 -5.69 3.00 -2.76
CA ALA A 319 -5.25 3.55 -4.03
C ALA A 319 -4.89 2.39 -4.98
N LYS A 320 -5.43 2.47 -6.20
CA LYS A 320 -5.19 1.53 -7.29
C LYS A 320 -4.73 2.31 -8.53
N GLU A 321 -3.95 1.67 -9.40
CA GLU A 321 -3.67 2.24 -10.71
C GLU A 321 -4.98 2.50 -11.48
N ARG A 322 -4.99 3.60 -12.24
CA ARG A 322 -6.10 3.93 -13.13
C ARG A 322 -6.11 2.91 -14.28
N ASP A 323 -7.25 2.24 -14.46
CA ASP A 323 -7.45 1.32 -15.56
C ASP A 323 -8.10 2.02 -16.78
N GLN A 324 -8.34 1.27 -17.85
CA GLN A 324 -8.97 1.82 -19.05
C GLN A 324 -10.43 2.24 -18.83
N ASP A 325 -11.14 1.59 -17.90
CA ASP A 325 -12.48 2.04 -17.54
C ASP A 325 -12.40 3.41 -16.84
N ASP A 326 -11.42 3.62 -15.94
CA ASP A 326 -11.22 4.90 -15.25
C ASP A 326 -10.88 6.03 -16.26
N HIS A 327 -10.12 5.73 -17.31
CA HIS A 327 -9.85 6.68 -18.40
C HIS A 327 -11.11 7.05 -19.19
N ILE A 328 -11.95 6.06 -19.51
CA ILE A 328 -13.20 6.26 -20.23
C ILE A 328 -14.18 7.08 -19.40
N ASP A 329 -14.34 6.78 -18.11
CA ASP A 329 -15.16 7.58 -17.17
C ASP A 329 -14.73 9.05 -17.20
N TRP A 330 -13.43 9.32 -17.11
CA TRP A 330 -12.90 10.68 -17.18
C TRP A 330 -13.24 11.39 -18.50
N LEU A 331 -13.13 10.71 -19.64
CA LEU A 331 -13.51 11.27 -20.94
C LEU A 331 -15.01 11.58 -21.00
N LEU A 332 -15.85 10.69 -20.48
CA LEU A 332 -17.31 10.87 -20.44
C LEU A 332 -17.70 12.05 -19.53
N GLU A 333 -17.10 12.18 -18.34
CA GLU A 333 -17.31 13.32 -17.44
C GLU A 333 -16.95 14.66 -18.09
N LYS A 334 -15.90 14.67 -18.92
CA LYS A 334 -15.50 15.85 -19.70
C LYS A 334 -16.27 16.02 -21.02
N LYS A 335 -17.30 15.20 -21.26
CA LYS A 335 -18.13 15.20 -22.48
C LYS A 335 -17.33 14.97 -23.77
N LYS A 336 -16.20 14.28 -23.67
CA LYS A 336 -15.30 13.89 -24.76
C LYS A 336 -15.72 12.55 -25.36
N TYR A 337 -16.96 12.50 -25.84
CA TYR A 337 -17.62 11.23 -26.22
C TYR A 337 -16.96 10.51 -27.41
N GLU A 338 -16.40 11.24 -28.38
CA GLU A 338 -15.71 10.63 -29.51
C GLU A 338 -14.44 9.89 -29.08
N GLU A 339 -13.63 10.56 -28.25
CA GLU A 339 -12.41 10.01 -27.67
C GLU A 339 -12.73 8.82 -26.76
N ALA A 340 -13.81 8.93 -25.96
CA ALA A 340 -14.30 7.85 -25.12
C ALA A 340 -14.70 6.61 -25.94
N LEU A 341 -15.42 6.82 -27.05
CA LEU A 341 -15.83 5.75 -27.95
C LEU A 341 -14.61 5.07 -28.59
N MET A 342 -13.64 5.84 -29.06
CA MET A 342 -12.39 5.28 -29.62
C MET A 342 -11.61 4.48 -28.59
N ALA A 343 -11.43 5.01 -27.37
CA ALA A 343 -10.73 4.32 -26.29
C ALA A 343 -11.41 2.99 -25.92
N ALA A 344 -12.74 2.99 -25.82
CA ALA A 344 -13.54 1.80 -25.54
C ALA A 344 -13.45 0.76 -26.66
N GLU A 345 -13.46 1.18 -27.93
CA GLU A 345 -13.31 0.27 -29.08
C GLU A 345 -11.91 -0.38 -29.12
N ILE A 346 -10.84 0.39 -28.89
CA ILE A 346 -9.46 -0.12 -28.89
C ILE A 346 -9.28 -1.12 -27.74
N SER A 347 -9.82 -0.80 -26.57
CA SER A 347 -9.63 -1.56 -25.33
C SER A 347 -10.80 -2.51 -25.03
N PHE A 348 -11.61 -2.88 -26.01
CA PHE A 348 -12.89 -3.59 -25.78
C PHE A 348 -12.76 -4.90 -24.99
N LYS A 349 -11.60 -5.57 -25.05
CA LYS A 349 -11.33 -6.81 -24.30
C LYS A 349 -10.96 -6.59 -22.84
N ASN A 350 -10.52 -5.37 -22.50
CA ASN A 350 -9.94 -5.01 -21.21
C ASN A 350 -10.89 -4.16 -20.36
N ILE A 351 -11.89 -3.52 -20.97
CA ILE A 351 -12.94 -2.78 -20.26
C ILE A 351 -13.93 -3.75 -19.61
N LYS A 352 -14.35 -3.45 -18.39
CA LYS A 352 -15.25 -4.29 -17.57
C LYS A 352 -16.53 -3.56 -17.18
N ARG A 353 -16.48 -2.23 -17.02
CA ARG A 353 -17.60 -1.41 -16.54
C ARG A 353 -18.38 -0.77 -17.68
N HIS A 354 -17.71 -0.55 -18.82
CA HIS A 354 -18.31 0.12 -19.96
C HIS A 354 -18.73 -0.81 -21.08
N ASP A 355 -19.83 -0.44 -21.74
CA ASP A 355 -20.30 -1.06 -22.97
C ASP A 355 -20.12 -0.07 -24.13
N VAL A 356 -19.47 -0.53 -25.20
CA VAL A 356 -19.12 0.30 -26.37
C VAL A 356 -20.38 0.87 -27.03
N GLN A 357 -21.45 0.09 -27.12
CA GLN A 357 -22.71 0.53 -27.74
C GLN A 357 -23.38 1.61 -26.88
N LYS A 358 -23.38 1.48 -25.54
CA LYS A 358 -23.90 2.52 -24.64
C LYS A 358 -23.12 3.84 -24.74
N ILE A 359 -21.79 3.78 -24.83
CA ILE A 359 -20.95 4.98 -25.04
C ILE A 359 -21.28 5.63 -26.38
N GLY A 360 -21.42 4.83 -27.43
CA GLY A 360 -21.79 5.31 -28.76
C GLY A 360 -23.17 5.98 -28.77
N MET A 361 -24.15 5.42 -28.06
CA MET A 361 -25.48 6.02 -27.92
C MET A 361 -25.40 7.35 -27.16
N ALA A 362 -24.61 7.43 -26.08
CA ALA A 362 -24.37 8.69 -25.38
C ALA A 362 -23.73 9.74 -26.29
N TYR A 363 -22.81 9.33 -27.19
CA TYR A 363 -22.23 10.21 -28.18
C TYR A 363 -23.27 10.75 -29.18
N ILE A 364 -24.09 9.86 -29.75
CA ILE A 364 -25.18 10.25 -30.67
C ILE A 364 -26.14 11.22 -29.97
N ASN A 365 -26.48 10.96 -28.70
CA ASN A 365 -27.31 11.86 -27.91
C ASN A 365 -26.73 13.26 -27.78
N HIS A 366 -25.46 13.36 -27.41
CA HIS A 366 -24.76 14.64 -27.30
C HIS A 366 -24.68 15.40 -28.64
N LEU A 367 -24.48 14.71 -29.77
CA LEU A 367 -24.47 15.34 -31.09
C LEU A 367 -25.85 15.90 -31.47
N VAL A 368 -26.92 15.14 -31.23
CA VAL A 368 -28.29 15.59 -31.46
C VAL A 368 -28.66 16.75 -30.56
N GLU A 369 -28.29 16.73 -29.28
CA GLU A 369 -28.49 17.85 -28.35
C GLU A 369 -27.78 19.13 -28.80
N LYS A 370 -26.60 18.99 -29.43
CA LYS A 370 -25.87 20.11 -30.04
C LYS A 370 -26.40 20.55 -31.41
N GLY A 371 -27.35 19.81 -31.99
CA GLY A 371 -27.90 20.06 -33.31
C GLY A 371 -27.02 19.60 -34.48
N ASP A 372 -25.95 18.82 -34.23
CA ASP A 372 -25.12 18.22 -35.28
C ASP A 372 -25.72 16.87 -35.74
N TYR A 373 -26.85 16.97 -36.44
CA TYR A 373 -27.63 15.81 -36.88
C TYR A 373 -26.91 14.97 -37.94
N ASP A 374 -26.12 15.60 -38.81
CA ASP A 374 -25.39 14.89 -39.86
C ASP A 374 -24.31 13.97 -39.27
N SER A 375 -23.55 14.46 -38.28
CA SER A 375 -22.56 13.63 -37.59
C SER A 375 -23.23 12.55 -36.75
N ALA A 376 -24.35 12.87 -36.07
CA ALA A 376 -25.11 11.89 -35.31
C ALA A 376 -25.60 10.73 -36.20
N ALA A 377 -26.18 11.04 -37.37
CA ALA A 377 -26.64 10.05 -38.33
C ALA A 377 -25.47 9.19 -38.88
N ARG A 378 -24.32 9.79 -39.20
CA ARG A 378 -23.13 9.03 -39.63
C ARG A 378 -22.64 8.05 -38.57
N LYS A 379 -22.72 8.40 -37.28
CA LYS A 379 -22.28 7.53 -36.18
C LYS A 379 -23.28 6.39 -35.91
N CYS A 380 -24.56 6.56 -36.22
CA CYS A 380 -25.59 5.52 -36.07
C CYS A 380 -25.20 4.21 -36.76
N GLN A 381 -24.67 4.26 -37.99
CA GLN A 381 -24.31 3.04 -38.73
C GLN A 381 -23.32 2.16 -37.97
N LYS A 382 -22.32 2.78 -37.32
CA LYS A 382 -21.28 2.06 -36.58
C LYS A 382 -21.75 1.63 -35.19
N VAL A 383 -22.44 2.52 -34.47
CA VAL A 383 -22.86 2.30 -33.06
C VAL A 383 -24.02 1.32 -32.93
N LEU A 384 -25.04 1.45 -33.79
CA LEU A 384 -26.24 0.60 -33.73
C LEU A 384 -25.94 -0.80 -34.29
N GLY A 385 -25.03 -0.89 -35.27
CA GLY A 385 -24.61 -2.13 -35.90
C GLY A 385 -25.82 -2.90 -36.45
N LYS A 386 -26.01 -4.14 -35.98
CA LYS A 386 -27.12 -5.01 -36.38
C LYS A 386 -28.34 -4.97 -35.43
N ASN A 387 -28.33 -4.09 -34.43
CA ASN A 387 -29.42 -4.01 -33.46
C ASN A 387 -30.63 -3.28 -34.06
N MET A 388 -31.63 -4.04 -34.51
CA MET A 388 -32.82 -3.50 -35.18
C MET A 388 -33.64 -2.56 -34.29
N GLU A 389 -33.79 -2.88 -33.01
CA GLU A 389 -34.58 -2.08 -32.06
C GLU A 389 -33.97 -0.67 -31.89
N LEU A 390 -32.64 -0.59 -31.77
CA LEU A 390 -31.95 0.70 -31.71
C LEU A 390 -32.07 1.50 -33.01
N TRP A 391 -32.07 0.83 -34.16
CA TRP A 391 -32.35 1.47 -35.46
C TRP A 391 -33.75 2.04 -35.55
N GLU A 392 -34.77 1.27 -35.14
CA GLU A 392 -36.16 1.74 -35.14
C GLU A 392 -36.33 2.98 -34.25
N ASN A 393 -35.73 2.97 -33.05
CA ASN A 393 -35.75 4.09 -32.11
C ASN A 393 -35.09 5.35 -32.70
N GLU A 394 -33.89 5.22 -33.27
CA GLU A 394 -33.19 6.37 -33.86
C GLU A 394 -33.92 6.89 -35.10
N VAL A 395 -34.42 6.03 -36.01
CA VAL A 395 -35.21 6.47 -37.16
C VAL A 395 -36.47 7.24 -36.71
N TYR A 396 -37.19 6.74 -35.72
CA TYR A 396 -38.36 7.43 -35.16
C TYR A 396 -37.98 8.80 -34.55
N ARG A 397 -36.87 8.85 -33.82
CA ARG A 397 -36.33 10.09 -33.24
C ARG A 397 -35.96 11.11 -34.30
N PHE A 398 -35.17 10.73 -35.32
CA PHE A 398 -34.78 11.61 -36.44
C PHE A 398 -36.00 12.09 -37.25
N LYS A 399 -37.04 11.26 -37.39
CA LYS A 399 -38.33 11.66 -37.97
C LYS A 399 -39.03 12.72 -37.12
N THR A 400 -39.07 12.53 -35.80
CA THR A 400 -39.76 13.43 -34.87
C THR A 400 -39.11 14.81 -34.81
N ILE A 401 -37.78 14.89 -34.89
CA ILE A 401 -37.03 16.16 -34.94
C ILE A 401 -36.98 16.77 -36.36
N GLY A 402 -37.64 16.17 -37.34
CA GLY A 402 -37.73 16.69 -38.72
C GLY A 402 -36.44 16.60 -39.54
N GLN A 403 -35.49 15.75 -39.13
CA GLN A 403 -34.19 15.57 -39.78
C GLN A 403 -34.09 14.29 -40.63
N LEU A 404 -35.17 13.52 -40.73
CA LEU A 404 -35.23 12.38 -41.62
C LEU A 404 -35.49 12.86 -43.05
N LYS A 405 -34.45 12.82 -43.91
CA LYS A 405 -34.65 13.01 -45.35
C LYS A 405 -35.41 11.79 -45.89
N ALA A 406 -36.64 11.99 -46.35
CA ALA A 406 -37.35 10.97 -47.10
C ALA A 406 -36.47 10.56 -48.27
N GLY A 407 -36.02 9.30 -48.28
CA GLY A 407 -35.39 8.74 -49.47
C GLY A 407 -36.41 8.78 -50.58
N ILE A 408 -36.29 9.75 -51.48
CA ILE A 408 -37.02 9.73 -52.73
C ILE A 408 -36.41 8.60 -53.55
N SER A 409 -37.07 7.45 -53.50
CA SER A 409 -37.21 6.55 -54.63
C SER A 409 -38.30 5.53 -54.28
N ASP A 410 -39.55 5.92 -54.54
CA ASP A 410 -40.61 5.00 -54.98
C ASP A 410 -40.81 5.26 -56.49
N PRO A 411 -41.26 4.25 -57.26
CA PRO A 411 -40.53 3.64 -58.39
C PRO A 411 -40.41 4.42 -59.70
#